data_AF-A0A847AM92-F1
#
_entry.id   AF-A0A847AM92-F1
#
_cell.length_a   1.000
_cell.length_b   1.000
_cell.length_c   1.000
_cell.angle_alpha   90.00
_cell.angle_beta   90.00
_cell.angle_gamma   90.00
#
_symmetry.space_group_name_H-M   'P 1'
#
loop_
_entity.id
_entity.type
_entity.pdbx_description
1 polymer ?
#
loop_
_entity_poly.entity_id
_entity_poly.type
_entity_poly.pdbx_seq_one_letter_code
_entity_poly.pdbx_strand_id
1 'polypeptide(L)'
;RGDRLTFIDLDISDYHIVVLDPGCFVSTGEAYKKVVPSKPHACLKDIADIPVEQWRSVVVNDFEISLFEKFPIIKKYKEILYESGALYAAMSGSGSSLYGIFRQLPQNLEKIIPKGILFTV
;
A
#
# COMPACT_ATOMS: atom_id res chain seq x y z
N ARG A 1 -2.51 -14.20 -13.11
CA ARG A 1 -1.94 -13.06 -13.89
C ARG A 1 -2.94 -11.91 -13.80
N GLY A 2 -2.45 -10.66 -13.87
CA GLY A 2 -3.25 -9.43 -13.76
C GLY A 2 -3.49 -8.74 -15.12
N ASP A 3 -3.65 -9.53 -16.18
CA ASP A 3 -3.73 -9.10 -17.59
C ASP A 3 -5.16 -8.84 -18.08
N ARG A 4 -6.17 -9.11 -17.25
CA ARG A 4 -7.58 -8.80 -17.53
C ARG A 4 -7.97 -7.54 -16.77
N LEU A 5 -8.18 -6.46 -17.51
CA LEU A 5 -8.49 -5.15 -16.97
C LEU A 5 -9.99 -4.84 -17.13
N THR A 6 -10.53 -4.07 -16.19
CA THR A 6 -11.89 -3.54 -16.26
C THR A 6 -11.85 -2.14 -15.68
N PHE A 7 -12.57 -1.21 -16.30
CA PHE A 7 -12.63 0.17 -15.82
C PHE A 7 -13.42 0.25 -14.52
N ILE A 8 -12.98 1.14 -13.63
CA ILE A 8 -13.71 1.59 -12.45
C ILE A 8 -13.72 3.12 -12.47
N ASP A 9 -14.81 3.72 -12.01
CA ASP A 9 -14.94 5.17 -11.87
C ASP A 9 -14.45 5.57 -10.48
N LEU A 10 -13.14 5.74 -10.34
CA LEU A 10 -12.48 6.03 -9.07
C LEU A 10 -11.90 7.45 -9.09
N ASP A 11 -12.47 8.33 -8.28
CA ASP A 11 -11.93 9.67 -8.06
C ASP A 11 -11.09 9.72 -6.77
N ILE A 12 -9.81 10.04 -6.94
CA ILE A 12 -8.86 10.26 -5.84
C ILE A 12 -8.16 11.62 -5.95
N SER A 13 -8.72 12.56 -6.72
CA SER A 13 -8.13 13.88 -6.96
C SER A 13 -7.96 14.73 -5.70
N ASP A 14 -8.76 14.48 -4.67
CA ASP A 14 -8.67 15.14 -3.36
C ASP A 14 -7.60 14.55 -2.42
N TYR A 15 -6.82 13.56 -2.88
CA TYR A 15 -5.86 12.87 -2.04
C TYR A 15 -4.43 13.04 -2.55
N HIS A 16 -3.49 12.98 -1.61
CA HIS A 16 -2.07 12.89 -1.87
C HIS A 16 -1.60 11.46 -1.67
N ILE A 17 -0.78 10.96 -2.58
CA ILE A 17 -0.13 9.65 -2.45
C ILE A 17 1.33 9.89 -2.12
N VAL A 18 1.84 9.26 -1.05
CA VAL A 18 3.26 9.21 -0.69
C VAL A 18 3.78 7.81 -0.98
N VAL A 19 4.97 7.69 -1.59
CA VAL A 19 5.62 6.41 -1.86
C VAL A 19 6.89 6.29 -1.03
N LEU A 20 7.14 5.12 -0.45
CA LEU A 20 8.36 4.81 0.29
C LEU A 20 9.07 3.61 -0.33
N ASP A 21 10.37 3.75 -0.54
CA ASP A 21 11.25 2.64 -0.87
C ASP A 21 12.03 2.24 0.40
N PRO A 22 11.81 1.05 0.96
CA PRO A 22 12.58 0.56 2.11
C PRO A 22 14.03 0.19 1.77
N GLY A 23 14.42 0.21 0.49
CA GLY A 23 15.77 -0.12 0.05
C GLY A 23 16.11 -1.61 0.20
N CYS A 24 15.10 -2.46 0.42
CA CYS A 24 15.27 -3.92 0.44
C CYS A 24 14.80 -4.53 -0.88
N PHE A 25 15.52 -5.54 -1.35
CA PHE A 25 15.15 -6.26 -2.57
C PHE A 25 14.29 -7.48 -2.22
N VAL A 26 13.10 -7.56 -2.82
CA VAL A 26 12.22 -8.73 -2.76
C VAL A 26 12.05 -9.27 -4.18
N SER A 27 12.53 -10.47 -4.45
CA SER A 27 12.29 -11.08 -5.76
C SER A 27 10.82 -11.48 -5.89
N THR A 28 10.22 -11.28 -7.07
CA THR A 28 8.84 -11.69 -7.34
C THR A 28 8.64 -13.19 -7.08
N GLY A 29 9.59 -14.03 -7.49
CA GLY A 29 9.51 -15.47 -7.23
C GLY A 29 9.47 -15.81 -5.72
N GLU A 30 10.17 -15.04 -4.89
CA GLU A 30 10.12 -15.21 -3.43
C GLU A 30 8.79 -14.76 -2.85
N ALA A 31 8.29 -13.58 -3.24
CA ALA A 31 7.01 -13.07 -2.76
C ALA A 31 5.86 -14.05 -3.05
N TYR A 32 5.85 -14.65 -4.24
CA TYR A 32 4.80 -15.60 -4.62
C TYR A 32 4.90 -16.96 -3.93
N LYS A 33 6.09 -17.42 -3.51
CA LYS A 33 6.28 -18.77 -2.91
C LYS A 33 5.47 -19.01 -1.65
N LYS A 34 5.15 -17.96 -0.90
CA LYS A 34 4.44 -18.03 0.38
C LYS A 34 3.00 -17.53 0.32
N VAL A 35 2.54 -17.06 -0.84
CA VAL A 35 1.15 -16.65 -1.01
C VAL A 35 0.28 -17.87 -1.24
N VAL A 36 -0.74 -18.01 -0.41
CA VAL A 36 -1.80 -19.00 -0.57
C VAL A 36 -3.00 -18.28 -1.17
N PRO A 37 -3.38 -18.56 -2.43
CA PRO A 37 -4.55 -17.95 -3.04
C PRO A 37 -5.79 -18.21 -2.19
N SER A 38 -6.51 -17.14 -1.84
CA SER A 38 -7.75 -17.22 -1.08
C SER A 38 -8.85 -16.48 -1.82
N LYS A 39 -10.11 -16.79 -1.49
CA LYS A 39 -11.23 -16.01 -2.00
C LYS A 39 -11.19 -14.64 -1.32
N PRO A 40 -11.14 -13.53 -2.08
CA PRO A 40 -11.13 -12.20 -1.48
C PRO A 40 -12.44 -11.97 -0.73
N HIS A 41 -12.35 -11.31 0.44
CA HIS A 41 -13.52 -10.97 1.25
C HIS A 41 -14.40 -9.90 0.61
N ALA A 42 -13.81 -8.99 -0.18
CA ALA A 42 -14.49 -7.94 -0.91
C ALA A 42 -14.11 -7.97 -2.40
N CYS A 43 -15.04 -7.57 -3.25
CA CYS A 43 -14.76 -7.40 -4.67
C CYS A 43 -14.06 -6.06 -4.89
N LEU A 44 -12.82 -6.07 -5.39
CA LEU A 44 -12.07 -4.84 -5.65
C LEU A 44 -12.71 -3.93 -6.72
N LYS A 45 -13.68 -4.42 -7.49
CA LYS A 45 -14.42 -3.59 -8.46
C LYS A 45 -15.33 -2.57 -7.77
N ASP A 46 -15.70 -2.84 -6.53
CA ASP A 46 -16.66 -2.05 -5.77
C ASP A 46 -15.93 -1.01 -4.90
N ILE A 47 -14.61 -0.87 -5.03
CA ILE A 47 -13.80 0.02 -4.17
C ILE A 47 -14.13 1.51 -4.38
N ALA A 48 -14.64 1.86 -5.56
CA ALA A 48 -15.08 3.21 -5.88
C ALA A 48 -16.24 3.67 -4.99
N ASP A 49 -17.06 2.73 -4.54
CA ASP A 49 -18.20 3.00 -3.66
C ASP A 49 -17.82 2.93 -2.16
N ILE A 50 -16.55 2.62 -1.85
CA ILE A 50 -16.06 2.47 -0.48
C ILE A 50 -15.15 3.65 -0.13
N PRO A 51 -15.42 4.40 0.96
CA PRO A 51 -14.53 5.46 1.40
C PRO A 51 -13.10 4.96 1.64
N VAL A 52 -12.09 5.77 1.30
CA VAL A 52 -10.67 5.40 1.39
C VAL A 52 -10.27 5.00 2.81
N GLU A 53 -10.88 5.61 3.83
CA GLU A 53 -10.67 5.28 5.25
C GLU A 53 -11.04 3.83 5.59
N GLN A 54 -11.96 3.24 4.82
CA GLN A 54 -12.40 1.85 4.99
C GLN A 54 -11.55 0.88 4.17
N TRP A 55 -10.68 1.35 3.27
CA TRP A 55 -9.88 0.48 2.41
C TRP A 55 -8.95 -0.45 3.19
N ARG A 56 -8.55 -0.07 4.41
CA ARG A 56 -7.70 -0.90 5.27
C ARG A 56 -8.32 -2.28 5.58
N SER A 57 -9.65 -2.39 5.62
CA SER A 57 -10.33 -3.66 5.90
C SER A 57 -10.71 -4.45 4.63
N VAL A 58 -10.69 -3.82 3.45
CA VAL A 58 -11.18 -4.43 2.20
C VAL A 58 -10.10 -4.61 1.13
N VAL A 59 -9.09 -3.73 1.08
CA VAL A 59 -7.97 -3.79 0.13
C VAL A 59 -6.73 -4.32 0.86
N VAL A 60 -6.52 -5.63 0.74
CA VAL A 60 -5.39 -6.34 1.36
C VAL A 60 -4.41 -6.76 0.28
N ASN A 61 -3.13 -6.65 0.60
CA ASN A 61 -2.07 -7.20 -0.22
C ASN A 61 -1.56 -8.51 0.42
N ASP A 62 -1.87 -9.65 -0.19
CA ASP A 62 -1.53 -10.98 0.33
C ASP A 62 -0.02 -11.21 0.51
N PHE A 63 0.84 -10.46 -0.19
CA PHE A 63 2.29 -10.58 -0.04
C PHE A 63 2.77 -10.07 1.33
N GLU A 64 2.07 -9.08 1.90
CA GLU A 64 2.47 -8.41 3.14
C GLU A 64 2.62 -9.38 4.30
N ILE A 65 1.69 -10.33 4.46
CA ILE A 65 1.67 -11.28 5.58
C ILE A 65 3.01 -12.02 5.66
N SER A 66 3.46 -12.58 4.54
CA SER A 66 4.69 -13.36 4.48
C SER A 66 5.96 -12.51 4.47
N LEU A 67 5.90 -11.30 3.91
CA LEU A 67 7.06 -10.42 3.77
C LEU A 67 7.31 -9.59 5.03
N PHE A 68 6.31 -9.33 5.86
CA PHE A 68 6.51 -8.63 7.14
C PHE A 68 7.33 -9.45 8.13
N GLU A 69 7.17 -10.78 8.13
CA GLU A 69 7.99 -11.67 8.95
C GLU A 69 9.46 -11.65 8.52
N LYS A 70 9.70 -11.67 7.20
CA LYS A 70 11.06 -11.73 6.64
C LYS A 70 11.75 -10.36 6.60
N PHE A 71 10.99 -9.30 6.33
CA PHE A 71 11.48 -7.93 6.21
C PHE A 71 10.66 -7.00 7.14
N PRO A 72 10.95 -7.02 8.46
CA PRO A 72 10.22 -6.20 9.43
C PRO A 72 10.25 -4.68 9.13
N ILE A 73 11.25 -4.22 8.38
CA ILE A 73 11.35 -2.83 7.92
C ILE A 73 10.16 -2.39 7.06
N ILE A 74 9.61 -3.30 6.25
CA ILE A 74 8.44 -3.01 5.41
C ILE A 74 7.23 -2.74 6.30
N LYS A 75 6.99 -3.59 7.30
CA LYS A 75 5.93 -3.38 8.29
C LYS A 75 6.10 -2.06 9.02
N LYS A 76 7.31 -1.76 9.50
CA LYS A 76 7.63 -0.51 10.17
C LYS A 76 7.31 0.71 9.31
N TYR A 77 7.65 0.68 8.01
CA TYR A 77 7.37 1.80 7.12
C TYR A 77 5.88 1.97 6.84
N LYS A 78 5.13 0.86 6.77
CA LYS A 78 3.66 0.90 6.70
C LYS A 78 3.06 1.56 7.95
N GLU A 79 3.57 1.22 9.14
CA GLU A 79 3.16 1.82 10.41
C GLU A 79 3.48 3.32 10.44
N ILE A 80 4.67 3.73 10.02
CA ILE A 80 5.06 5.15 9.91
C ILE A 80 4.10 5.93 9.01
N LEU A 81 3.67 5.37 7.87
CA LEU A 81 2.69 6.02 6.99
C LEU A 81 1.37 6.27 7.73
N TYR A 82 0.85 5.27 8.44
CA TYR A 82 -0.38 5.41 9.23
C TYR A 82 -0.22 6.40 10.40
N GLU A 83 0.88 6.31 11.14
CA GLU A 83 1.20 7.25 12.24
C GLU A 83 1.35 8.69 11.74
N SER A 84 1.76 8.87 10.48
CA SER A 84 1.85 10.17 9.81
C SER A 84 0.50 10.70 9.29
N GLY A 85 -0.59 9.94 9.45
CA GLY A 85 -1.93 10.35 9.04
C GLY A 85 -2.42 9.78 7.71
N ALA A 86 -1.80 8.72 7.17
CA ALA A 86 -2.35 8.04 6.00
C ALA A 86 -3.73 7.44 6.33
N LEU A 87 -4.72 7.67 5.46
CA LEU A 87 -6.02 7.01 5.52
C LEU A 87 -5.90 5.54 5.14
N TYR A 88 -5.03 5.25 4.18
CA TYR A 88 -4.72 3.90 3.72
C TYR A 88 -3.24 3.80 3.39
N ALA A 89 -2.62 2.66 3.71
CA ALA A 89 -1.27 2.35 3.30
C ALA A 89 -1.12 0.87 2.98
N ALA A 90 -0.33 0.55 1.95
CA ALA A 90 -0.04 -0.82 1.54
C ALA A 90 1.27 -0.93 0.77
N MET A 91 1.80 -2.15 0.67
CA MET A 91 2.82 -2.48 -0.33
C MET A 91 2.25 -2.38 -1.74
N SER A 92 3.06 -1.93 -2.70
CA SER A 92 2.75 -1.97 -4.13
C SER A 92 3.15 -3.33 -4.72
N GLY A 93 2.15 -4.13 -5.10
CA GLY A 93 2.37 -5.47 -5.68
C GLY A 93 3.21 -6.37 -4.77
N SER A 94 4.18 -7.09 -5.33
CA SER A 94 5.12 -7.92 -4.57
C SER A 94 6.18 -7.13 -3.79
N GLY A 95 6.13 -5.80 -3.84
CA GLY A 95 7.06 -4.93 -3.11
C GLY A 95 8.39 -4.65 -3.81
N SER A 96 9.35 -4.08 -3.08
CA SER A 96 9.29 -3.73 -1.64
C SER A 96 8.68 -2.37 -1.32
N SER A 97 8.40 -1.55 -2.33
CA SER A 97 7.86 -0.21 -2.15
C SER A 97 6.49 -0.22 -1.47
N LEU A 98 6.25 0.78 -0.64
CA LEU A 98 4.97 1.06 0.00
C LEU A 98 4.40 2.37 -0.53
N TYR A 99 3.10 2.52 -0.40
CA TYR A 99 2.43 3.80 -0.59
C TYR A 99 1.44 4.07 0.52
N GLY A 100 1.20 5.35 0.80
CA GLY A 100 0.16 5.84 1.69
C GLY A 100 -0.69 6.88 0.98
N ILE A 101 -2.00 6.86 1.22
CA ILE A 101 -2.99 7.81 0.71
C ILE A 101 -3.39 8.73 1.85
N PHE A 102 -3.33 10.03 1.63
CA PHE A 102 -3.55 11.08 2.62
C PHE A 102 -4.60 12.05 2.10
N ARG A 103 -5.52 12.50 2.95
CA ARG A 103 -6.36 13.66 2.63
C ARG A 103 -5.55 14.96 2.66
N GLN A 104 -4.62 15.06 3.59
CA GLN A 104 -3.71 16.18 3.75
C GLN A 104 -2.35 15.66 4.21
N LEU A 105 -1.26 16.19 3.65
CA LEU A 105 0.08 15.83 4.08
C LEU A 105 0.44 16.56 5.38
N PRO A 106 1.08 15.89 6.36
CA PRO A 106 1.57 16.57 7.56
C PRO A 106 2.71 17.54 7.19
N GLN A 107 2.72 18.71 7.83
CA GLN A 107 3.68 19.80 7.52
C GLN A 107 5.15 19.39 7.68
N ASN A 108 5.42 18.40 8.55
CA ASN A 108 6.75 17.89 8.85
C ASN A 108 6.98 16.47 8.29
N LEU A 109 6.29 16.08 7.21
CA LEU A 109 6.39 14.77 6.58
C LEU A 109 7.84 14.33 6.35
N GLU A 110 8.68 15.22 5.80
CA GLU A 110 10.10 14.95 5.51
C GLU A 110 10.95 14.62 6.75
N LYS A 111 10.50 15.03 7.93
CA LYS A 111 11.18 14.74 9.20
C LYS A 111 10.69 13.44 9.84
N ILE A 112 9.44 13.06 9.56
CA ILE A 112 8.81 11.85 10.10
C ILE A 112 9.19 10.63 9.26
N ILE A 113 9.15 10.82 7.94
CA ILE A 113 9.35 9.74 6.98
C ILE A 113 10.84 9.56 6.66
N PRO A 114 11.35 8.31 6.67
CA PRO A 114 12.73 8.03 6.29
C PRO A 114 13.03 8.46 4.85
N LYS A 115 14.28 8.85 4.56
CA LYS A 115 14.70 9.28 3.21
C LYS A 115 14.32 8.21 2.17
N GLY A 116 13.34 8.54 1.34
CA GLY A 116 12.73 7.70 0.32
C GLY A 116 12.03 8.60 -0.70
N ILE A 117 11.71 8.07 -1.89
CA ILE A 117 11.22 8.87 -3.00
C ILE A 117 9.79 9.36 -2.73
N LEU A 118 9.67 10.59 -2.23
CA LEU A 118 8.41 11.30 -2.11
C LEU A 118 7.93 11.69 -3.50
N PHE A 119 6.92 10.98 -3.99
CA PHE A 119 6.00 11.51 -4.99
C PHE A 119 4.79 12.06 -4.26
N THR A 120 4.25 13.17 -4.73
CA THR A 120 2.93 13.66 -4.38
C THR A 120 2.22 13.88 -5.71
N VAL A 121 1.13 13.15 -5.95
CA VAL A 121 0.26 13.38 -7.12
C VAL A 121 -0.88 14.30 -6.70
#